data_AF-A0A355C3Q3-F1
#
_entry.id   AF-A0A355C3Q3-F1
#
_cell.length_a   1.000
_cell.length_b   1.000
_cell.length_c   1.000
_cell.angle_alpha   90.00
_cell.angle_beta   90.00
_cell.angle_gamma   90.00
#
_symmetry.space_group_name_H-M   'P 1'
#
loop_
_entity.id
_entity.type
_entity.pdbx_description
1 polymer ?
#
loop_
_entity_poly.entity_id
_entity_poly.type
_entity_poly.pdbx_seq_one_letter_code
_entity_poly.pdbx_strand_id
1 'polypeptide(L)'
;FVTQDDVFDAIAPVLSGVFEEFANGKTVTKPPFPRIKYADSIRKYGSDKPDLRNPIEMGNVSDHFRGSGFKVFAGMLEKDPKIEVWGIPAPGGGSRAFCDRMNSWAQGEGQPGLGYVFWREGEEGGAGPIAKNIGPERAEAIRAQFGLKVGDACFFVAGKPDDFYKFAGAARTRVGTELKLIDENQFKFCWIVDFPMY
;
A
#
# COMPACT_ATOMS: atom_id res chain seq x y z
N PHE A 1 16.66 33.22 -14.65
CA PHE A 1 15.29 32.67 -14.51
C PHE A 1 15.40 31.16 -14.57
N VAL A 2 14.79 30.44 -13.63
CA VAL A 2 14.85 28.97 -13.54
C VAL A 2 13.46 28.41 -13.29
N THR A 3 13.23 27.18 -13.74
CA THR A 3 12.03 26.37 -13.56
C THR A 3 12.26 25.27 -12.51
N GLN A 4 11.23 24.52 -12.17
CA GLN A 4 11.38 23.32 -11.32
C GLN A 4 12.32 22.29 -11.97
N ASP A 5 12.22 22.11 -13.28
CA ASP A 5 13.07 21.15 -14.02
C ASP A 5 14.54 21.54 -13.94
N ASP A 6 14.85 22.83 -14.09
CA ASP A 6 16.24 23.32 -13.96
C ASP A 6 16.82 23.01 -12.57
N VAL A 7 16.01 23.11 -11.51
CA VAL A 7 16.44 22.79 -10.14
C VAL A 7 16.62 21.28 -9.96
N PHE A 8 15.69 20.46 -10.46
CA PHE A 8 15.81 18.99 -10.38
C PHE A 8 17.00 18.46 -11.15
N ASP A 9 17.24 18.97 -12.37
CA ASP A 9 18.34 18.54 -13.23
C ASP A 9 19.69 18.99 -12.68
N ALA A 10 19.75 20.11 -11.95
CA ALA A 10 20.96 20.55 -11.26
C ALA A 10 21.28 19.68 -10.01
N ILE A 11 20.26 19.26 -9.26
CA ILE A 11 20.45 18.57 -7.97
C ILE A 11 20.55 17.04 -8.12
N ALA A 12 19.77 16.43 -9.01
CA ALA A 12 19.68 14.97 -9.13
C ALA A 12 21.05 14.29 -9.41
N PRO A 13 21.94 14.82 -10.28
CA PRO A 13 23.27 14.25 -10.48
C PRO A 13 24.14 14.32 -9.23
N VAL A 14 24.02 15.38 -8.43
CA VAL A 14 24.75 15.52 -7.16
C VAL A 14 24.28 14.46 -6.15
N LEU A 15 22.97 14.28 -6.00
CA LEU A 15 22.41 13.26 -5.12
C LEU A 15 22.81 11.84 -5.55
N SER A 16 22.65 11.52 -6.83
CA SER A 16 23.04 10.21 -7.37
C SER A 16 24.54 9.96 -7.21
N GLY A 17 25.37 10.93 -7.57
CA GLY A 17 26.83 10.82 -7.50
C GLY A 17 27.35 10.59 -6.08
N VAL A 18 26.86 11.36 -5.11
CA VAL A 18 27.24 11.18 -3.69
C VAL A 18 26.82 9.80 -3.20
N PHE A 19 25.58 9.38 -3.46
CA PHE A 19 25.14 8.07 -3.00
C PHE A 19 25.87 6.93 -3.69
N GLU A 20 26.25 7.07 -4.97
CA GLU A 20 27.04 6.09 -5.69
C GLU A 20 28.45 5.94 -5.14
N GLU A 21 29.12 7.06 -4.86
CA GLU A 21 30.46 7.08 -4.28
C GLU A 21 30.51 6.34 -2.94
N PHE A 22 29.47 6.50 -2.12
CA PHE A 22 29.38 5.91 -0.78
C PHE A 22 28.41 4.72 -0.70
N ALA A 23 28.01 4.14 -1.84
CA ALA A 23 26.95 3.11 -1.87
C ALA A 23 27.37 1.78 -1.24
N ASN A 24 28.68 1.51 -1.12
CA ASN A 24 29.25 0.25 -0.64
C ASN A 24 28.64 -0.97 -1.36
N GLY A 25 28.51 -0.89 -2.69
CA GLY A 25 27.96 -1.97 -3.53
C GLY A 25 26.44 -1.96 -3.71
N LYS A 26 25.71 -1.05 -3.05
CA LYS A 26 24.27 -0.87 -3.28
C LYS A 26 24.01 -0.18 -4.61
N THR A 27 22.89 -0.52 -5.24
CA THR A 27 22.46 0.19 -6.46
C THR A 27 21.84 1.54 -6.11
N VAL A 28 21.98 2.53 -6.98
CA VAL A 28 21.44 3.88 -6.79
C VAL A 28 20.60 4.27 -7.99
N THR A 29 19.44 4.86 -7.75
CA THR A 29 18.58 5.38 -8.83
C THR A 29 19.33 6.45 -9.60
N LYS A 30 19.39 6.32 -10.92
CA LYS A 30 20.03 7.29 -11.80
C LYS A 30 19.06 8.41 -12.19
N PRO A 31 19.52 9.65 -12.39
CA PRO A 31 18.71 10.70 -12.99
C PRO A 31 18.27 10.35 -14.42
N PRO A 32 17.11 10.83 -14.89
CA PRO A 32 16.13 11.60 -14.12
C PRO A 32 15.40 10.71 -13.11
N PHE A 33 15.25 11.20 -11.86
CA PHE A 33 14.51 10.45 -10.84
C PHE A 33 13.02 10.39 -11.19
N PRO A 34 12.33 9.27 -10.88
CA PRO A 34 10.88 9.18 -11.01
C PRO A 34 10.18 10.32 -10.29
N ARG A 35 9.18 10.91 -10.94
CA ARG A 35 8.33 11.95 -10.34
C ARG A 35 6.98 11.35 -9.98
N ILE A 36 6.57 11.54 -8.74
CA ILE A 36 5.32 11.02 -8.20
C ILE A 36 4.54 12.20 -7.66
N LYS A 37 3.29 12.38 -8.10
CA LYS A 37 2.45 13.45 -7.56
C LYS A 37 2.15 13.16 -6.09
N TYR A 38 2.04 14.20 -5.27
CA TYR A 38 1.70 14.07 -3.86
C TYR A 38 0.46 13.20 -3.66
N ALA A 39 -0.62 13.49 -4.39
CA ALA A 39 -1.86 12.73 -4.31
C ALA A 39 -1.66 11.24 -4.65
N ASP A 40 -0.86 10.92 -5.67
CA ASP A 40 -0.55 9.54 -6.04
C ASP A 40 0.29 8.85 -4.96
N SER A 41 1.26 9.57 -4.38
CA SER A 41 2.11 9.05 -3.32
C SER A 41 1.30 8.68 -2.07
N ILE A 42 0.36 9.55 -1.69
CA ILE A 42 -0.57 9.27 -0.58
C ILE A 42 -1.44 8.05 -0.90
N ARG A 43 -2.04 7.97 -2.10
CA ARG A 43 -2.94 6.86 -2.46
C ARG A 43 -2.21 5.51 -2.58
N LYS A 44 -1.01 5.49 -3.15
CA LYS A 44 -0.25 4.25 -3.36
C LYS A 44 0.56 3.81 -2.15
N TYR A 45 1.08 4.75 -1.37
CA TYR A 45 2.07 4.45 -0.34
C TYR A 45 1.72 4.96 1.06
N GLY A 46 0.68 5.80 1.20
CA GLY A 46 0.27 6.36 2.49
C GLY A 46 1.30 7.31 3.08
N SER A 47 2.15 7.90 2.24
CA SER A 47 3.28 8.74 2.65
C SER A 47 3.66 9.71 1.53
N ASP A 48 4.05 10.93 1.90
CA ASP A 48 4.68 11.93 1.02
C ASP A 48 6.22 11.76 0.94
N LYS A 49 6.73 10.70 1.55
CA LYS A 49 8.12 10.23 1.49
C LYS A 49 8.11 8.70 1.38
N PRO A 50 7.64 8.16 0.25
CA PRO A 50 7.40 6.73 0.12
C PRO A 50 8.72 5.96 0.09
N ASP A 51 8.79 4.85 0.83
CA ASP A 51 9.85 3.87 0.62
C ASP A 51 9.51 3.02 -0.61
N LEU A 52 10.14 3.35 -1.74
CA LEU A 52 9.96 2.67 -3.02
C LEU A 52 10.71 1.33 -3.11
N ARG A 53 11.56 1.01 -2.13
CA ARG A 53 12.22 -0.30 -2.01
C ARG A 53 11.23 -1.37 -1.56
N ASN A 54 10.17 -0.96 -0.87
CA ASN A 54 9.00 -1.80 -0.63
C ASN A 54 8.16 -1.86 -1.93
N PRO A 55 7.94 -3.04 -2.53
CA PRO A 55 7.23 -3.17 -3.80
C PRO A 55 5.70 -3.05 -3.69
N ILE A 56 5.16 -3.04 -2.47
CA ILE A 56 3.71 -3.00 -2.25
C ILE A 56 3.16 -1.65 -2.72
N GLU A 57 2.13 -1.66 -3.57
CA GLU A 57 1.30 -0.48 -3.85
C GLU A 57 -0.11 -0.74 -3.32
N MET A 58 -0.65 0.19 -2.54
CA MET A 58 -2.04 0.15 -2.09
C MET A 58 -2.97 0.57 -3.22
N GLY A 59 -4.25 0.23 -3.11
CA GLY A 59 -5.24 0.61 -4.11
C GLY A 59 -6.65 0.71 -3.53
N ASN A 60 -7.48 1.54 -4.16
CA ASN A 60 -8.89 1.63 -3.81
C ASN A 60 -9.64 0.37 -4.30
N VAL A 61 -10.39 -0.26 -3.40
CA VAL A 61 -11.18 -1.47 -3.63
C VAL A 61 -12.65 -1.27 -3.22
N SER A 62 -13.09 -0.02 -3.08
CA SER A 62 -14.40 0.35 -2.53
C SER A 62 -15.55 -0.33 -3.26
N ASP A 63 -15.47 -0.42 -4.58
CA ASP A 63 -16.55 -0.98 -5.41
C ASP A 63 -16.77 -2.48 -5.14
N HIS A 64 -15.70 -3.21 -4.78
CA HIS A 64 -15.81 -4.61 -4.35
C HIS A 64 -16.54 -4.78 -3.01
N PHE A 65 -16.69 -3.71 -2.24
CA PHE A 65 -17.43 -3.71 -0.97
C PHE A 65 -18.82 -3.06 -1.06
N ARG A 66 -19.11 -2.24 -2.08
CA ARG A 66 -20.44 -1.63 -2.27
C ARG A 66 -21.51 -2.71 -2.49
N GLY A 67 -22.54 -2.70 -1.65
CA GLY A 67 -23.61 -3.70 -1.68
C GLY A 67 -23.17 -5.13 -1.33
N SER A 68 -21.98 -5.31 -0.76
CA SER A 68 -21.49 -6.62 -0.33
C SER A 68 -22.12 -7.06 1.00
N GLY A 69 -22.04 -8.36 1.32
CA GLY A 69 -22.49 -8.89 2.61
C GLY A 69 -21.66 -8.43 3.82
N PHE A 70 -20.50 -7.80 3.60
CA PHE A 70 -19.69 -7.22 4.66
C PHE A 70 -20.24 -5.84 5.06
N LYS A 71 -21.31 -5.85 5.85
CA LYS A 71 -22.10 -4.68 6.25
C LYS A 71 -21.30 -3.52 6.86
N VAL A 72 -20.16 -3.80 7.50
CA VAL A 72 -19.32 -2.75 8.08
C VAL A 72 -18.82 -1.79 7.00
N PHE A 73 -18.14 -2.30 5.95
CA PHE A 73 -17.64 -1.44 4.88
C PHE A 73 -18.74 -1.00 3.93
N ALA A 74 -19.67 -1.89 3.57
CA ALA A 74 -20.79 -1.53 2.70
C ALA A 74 -21.61 -0.36 3.29
N GLY A 75 -21.95 -0.44 4.58
CA GLY A 75 -22.70 0.61 5.26
C GLY A 75 -21.91 1.90 5.47
N MET A 76 -20.57 1.85 5.62
CA MET A 76 -19.75 3.06 5.65
C MET A 76 -19.75 3.76 4.27
N LEU A 77 -19.58 2.99 3.20
CA LEU A 77 -19.55 3.47 1.82
C LEU A 77 -20.89 4.05 1.34
N GLU A 78 -22.01 3.59 1.90
CA GLU A 78 -23.35 4.14 1.64
C GLU A 78 -23.62 5.45 2.39
N LYS A 79 -23.03 5.62 3.59
CA LYS A 79 -23.28 6.79 4.45
C LYS A 79 -22.58 8.06 4.00
N ASP A 80 -21.37 7.94 3.44
CA ASP A 80 -20.58 9.09 3.02
C ASP A 80 -19.81 8.75 1.73
N PRO A 81 -20.06 9.45 0.61
CA PRO A 81 -19.36 9.20 -0.65
C PRO A 81 -17.86 9.48 -0.59
N LYS A 82 -17.36 10.20 0.43
CA LYS A 82 -15.93 10.44 0.67
C LYS A 82 -15.22 9.27 1.33
N ILE A 83 -15.97 8.28 1.84
CA ILE A 83 -15.36 7.09 2.42
C ILE A 83 -14.85 6.20 1.29
N GLU A 84 -13.65 5.69 1.49
CA GLU A 84 -13.02 4.72 0.63
C GLU A 84 -12.59 3.49 1.43
N VAL A 85 -12.44 2.36 0.75
CA VAL A 85 -11.74 1.17 1.26
C VAL A 85 -10.47 1.00 0.46
N TRP A 86 -9.32 0.98 1.12
CA TRP A 86 -8.02 0.72 0.51
C TRP A 86 -7.55 -0.69 0.83
N GLY A 87 -7.14 -1.42 -0.20
CA GLY A 87 -6.46 -2.70 -0.12
C GLY A 87 -4.96 -2.52 -0.02
N ILE A 88 -4.34 -3.31 0.85
CA ILE A 88 -2.90 -3.37 1.07
C ILE A 88 -2.45 -4.81 0.73
N PRO A 89 -1.90 -5.05 -0.46
CA PRO A 89 -1.49 -6.38 -0.86
C PRO A 89 -0.29 -6.87 -0.04
N ALA A 90 -0.29 -8.16 0.29
CA ALA A 90 0.73 -8.83 1.08
C ALA A 90 1.17 -10.13 0.38
N PRO A 91 2.03 -10.02 -0.65
CA PRO A 91 2.54 -11.18 -1.36
C PRO A 91 3.38 -12.05 -0.41
N GLY A 92 3.08 -13.35 -0.34
CA GLY A 92 3.63 -14.29 0.65
C GLY A 92 3.00 -14.21 2.05
N GLY A 93 2.00 -13.34 2.25
CA GLY A 93 1.32 -13.11 3.53
C GLY A 93 0.14 -14.05 3.83
N GLY A 94 -0.09 -15.08 3.01
CA GLY A 94 -1.32 -15.88 2.99
C GLY A 94 -1.51 -16.89 4.14
N SER A 95 -0.99 -16.61 5.34
CA SER A 95 -1.19 -17.46 6.52
C SER A 95 -2.13 -16.80 7.53
N ARG A 96 -3.00 -17.60 8.16
CA ARG A 96 -3.95 -17.12 9.16
C ARG A 96 -3.21 -16.50 10.35
N ALA A 97 -2.14 -17.15 10.79
CA ALA A 97 -1.33 -16.67 11.91
C ALA A 97 -0.69 -15.30 11.62
N PHE A 98 -0.18 -15.06 10.40
CA PHE A 98 0.33 -13.75 10.02
C PHE A 98 -0.78 -12.68 10.00
N CYS A 99 -1.91 -13.01 9.38
CA CYS A 99 -3.05 -12.08 9.29
C CYS A 99 -3.59 -11.69 10.67
N ASP A 100 -3.74 -12.65 11.59
CA ASP A 100 -4.20 -12.37 12.96
C ASP A 100 -3.18 -11.53 13.74
N ARG A 101 -1.87 -11.78 13.60
CA ARG A 101 -0.83 -10.92 14.20
C ARG A 101 -0.87 -9.49 13.69
N MET A 102 -1.04 -9.31 12.37
CA MET A 102 -1.19 -7.98 11.76
C MET A 102 -2.45 -7.27 12.27
N ASN A 103 -3.55 -7.99 12.46
CA ASN A 103 -4.77 -7.46 13.06
C ASN A 103 -4.56 -7.04 14.53
N SER A 104 -3.89 -7.86 15.35
CA SER A 104 -3.56 -7.50 16.74
C SER A 104 -2.62 -6.30 16.82
N TRP A 105 -1.65 -6.20 15.90
CA TRP A 105 -0.79 -5.02 15.80
C TRP A 105 -1.62 -3.76 15.51
N ALA A 106 -2.51 -3.79 14.52
CA ALA A 106 -3.36 -2.66 14.19
C ALA A 106 -4.23 -2.21 15.38
N GLN A 107 -4.72 -3.15 16.18
CA GLN A 107 -5.41 -2.84 17.44
C GLN A 107 -4.51 -2.14 18.46
N GLY A 108 -3.25 -2.55 18.55
CA GLY A 108 -2.23 -1.85 19.36
C GLY A 108 -1.93 -0.42 18.87
N GLU A 109 -2.07 -0.16 17.57
CA GLU A 109 -1.97 1.19 16.96
C GLU A 109 -3.27 2.02 17.13
N GLY A 110 -4.22 1.55 17.94
CA GLY A 110 -5.48 2.25 18.24
C GLY A 110 -6.56 2.12 17.16
N GLN A 111 -6.38 1.23 16.17
CA GLN A 111 -7.40 0.95 15.18
C GLN A 111 -8.39 -0.12 15.68
N PRO A 112 -9.65 -0.16 15.20
CA PRO A 112 -10.58 -1.24 15.55
C PRO A 112 -10.09 -2.63 15.12
N GLY A 113 -9.26 -2.67 14.07
CA GLY A 113 -8.64 -3.87 13.52
C GLY A 113 -8.10 -3.62 12.11
N LEU A 114 -7.53 -4.65 11.51
CA LEU A 114 -7.08 -4.68 10.13
C LEU A 114 -7.71 -5.89 9.45
N GLY A 115 -8.82 -5.64 8.76
CA GLY A 115 -9.55 -6.68 8.04
C GLY A 115 -8.68 -7.30 6.95
N TYR A 116 -8.87 -8.59 6.66
CA TYR A 116 -8.04 -9.28 5.68
C TYR A 116 -8.77 -10.40 4.92
N VAL A 117 -8.19 -10.73 3.77
CA VAL A 117 -8.44 -11.94 2.98
C VAL A 117 -7.08 -12.60 2.71
N PHE A 118 -7.02 -13.92 2.70
CA PHE A 118 -5.86 -14.66 2.24
C PHE A 118 -6.29 -15.84 1.35
N TRP A 119 -5.43 -16.27 0.43
CA TRP A 119 -5.76 -17.33 -0.53
C TRP A 119 -4.96 -18.60 -0.26
N ARG A 120 -5.64 -19.75 -0.29
CA ARG A 120 -5.05 -21.09 -0.07
C ARG A 120 -5.46 -22.04 -1.19
N GLU A 121 -4.67 -23.10 -1.34
CA GLU A 121 -5.04 -24.19 -2.25
C GLU A 121 -6.35 -24.83 -1.79
N GLY A 122 -7.24 -25.11 -2.75
CA GLY A 122 -8.52 -25.77 -2.50
C GLY A 122 -9.61 -24.88 -1.87
N GLU A 123 -9.35 -23.60 -1.62
CA GLU A 123 -10.36 -22.65 -1.14
C GLU A 123 -10.71 -21.62 -2.22
N GLU A 124 -11.90 -21.76 -2.81
CA GLU A 124 -12.43 -20.81 -3.80
C GLU A 124 -12.83 -19.49 -3.12
N GLY A 125 -12.42 -18.36 -3.68
CA GLY A 125 -12.77 -17.04 -3.13
C GLY A 125 -11.99 -16.60 -1.90
N GLY A 126 -10.94 -17.35 -1.53
CA GLY A 126 -10.11 -17.05 -0.37
C GLY A 126 -10.79 -17.27 0.98
N ALA A 127 -10.00 -17.09 2.04
CA ALA A 127 -10.40 -17.28 3.42
C ALA A 127 -10.10 -16.06 4.27
N GLY A 128 -10.65 -16.10 5.49
CA GLY A 128 -10.64 -14.98 6.43
C GLY A 128 -12.04 -14.38 6.62
N PRO A 129 -12.18 -13.48 7.60
CA PRO A 129 -13.49 -12.92 7.95
C PRO A 129 -14.12 -12.13 6.79
N ILE A 130 -13.34 -11.42 5.98
CA ILE A 130 -13.88 -10.60 4.90
C ILE A 130 -14.33 -11.47 3.71
N ALA A 131 -13.52 -12.44 3.28
CA ALA A 131 -13.82 -13.29 2.13
C ALA A 131 -15.19 -13.97 2.25
N LYS A 132 -15.47 -14.54 3.42
CA LYS A 132 -16.75 -15.21 3.73
C LYS A 132 -17.97 -14.27 3.63
N ASN A 133 -17.77 -12.97 3.85
CA ASN A 133 -18.85 -11.98 3.87
C ASN A 133 -19.03 -11.27 2.52
N ILE A 134 -17.96 -11.07 1.74
CA ILE A 134 -18.06 -10.45 0.41
C ILE A 134 -18.35 -11.46 -0.70
N GLY A 135 -18.08 -12.75 -0.46
CA GLY A 135 -18.30 -13.82 -1.43
C GLY A 135 -17.14 -14.00 -2.42
N PRO A 136 -17.11 -15.15 -3.12
CA PRO A 136 -15.95 -15.57 -3.89
C PRO A 136 -15.64 -14.67 -5.09
N GLU A 137 -16.67 -14.21 -5.80
CA GLU A 137 -16.50 -13.32 -6.97
C GLU A 137 -15.77 -12.02 -6.60
N ARG A 138 -16.23 -11.32 -5.56
CA ARG A 138 -15.63 -10.06 -5.10
C ARG A 138 -14.24 -10.26 -4.53
N ALA A 139 -14.01 -11.37 -3.83
CA ALA A 139 -12.69 -11.72 -3.33
C ALA A 139 -11.70 -12.00 -4.47
N GLU A 140 -12.07 -12.79 -5.47
CA GLU A 140 -11.21 -13.03 -6.64
C GLU A 140 -11.01 -11.77 -7.49
N ALA A 141 -11.99 -10.86 -7.56
CA ALA A 141 -11.81 -9.57 -8.23
C ALA A 141 -10.74 -8.70 -7.53
N ILE A 142 -10.74 -8.64 -6.20
CA ILE A 142 -9.68 -7.98 -5.42
C ILE A 142 -8.33 -8.66 -5.66
N ARG A 143 -8.30 -9.99 -5.65
CA ARG A 143 -7.09 -10.78 -5.91
C ARG A 143 -6.50 -10.43 -7.27
N ALA A 144 -7.33 -10.41 -8.31
CA ALA A 144 -6.94 -10.09 -9.69
C ALA A 144 -6.45 -8.64 -9.81
N GLN A 145 -7.14 -7.67 -9.18
CA GLN A 145 -6.75 -6.27 -9.20
C GLN A 145 -5.31 -6.03 -8.70
N PHE A 146 -4.88 -6.78 -7.67
CA PHE A 146 -3.53 -6.68 -7.12
C PHE A 146 -2.56 -7.75 -7.66
N GLY A 147 -2.98 -8.59 -8.60
CA GLY A 147 -2.13 -9.67 -9.14
C GLY A 147 -1.72 -10.71 -8.08
N LEU A 148 -2.54 -10.94 -7.06
CA LEU A 148 -2.24 -11.85 -5.96
C LEU A 148 -2.46 -13.31 -6.37
N LYS A 149 -1.70 -14.21 -5.75
CA LYS A 149 -1.79 -15.66 -5.96
C LYS A 149 -2.12 -16.40 -4.67
N VAL A 150 -2.33 -17.71 -4.81
CA VAL A 150 -2.40 -18.60 -3.66
C VAL A 150 -1.12 -18.46 -2.83
N GLY A 151 -1.27 -18.35 -1.51
CA GLY A 151 -0.18 -18.04 -0.58
C GLY A 151 -0.03 -16.55 -0.27
N ASP A 152 -0.83 -15.67 -0.88
CA ASP A 152 -0.84 -14.24 -0.59
C ASP A 152 -2.03 -13.82 0.28
N ALA A 153 -1.98 -12.58 0.76
CA ALA A 153 -3.06 -11.93 1.48
C ALA A 153 -3.29 -10.48 1.00
N CYS A 154 -4.43 -9.91 1.37
CA CYS A 154 -4.73 -8.50 1.22
C CYS A 154 -5.38 -8.00 2.53
N PHE A 155 -4.89 -6.89 3.04
CA PHE A 155 -5.46 -6.19 4.20
C PHE A 155 -6.30 -5.01 3.76
N PHE A 156 -7.20 -4.55 4.61
CA PHE A 156 -8.16 -3.51 4.27
C PHE A 156 -8.29 -2.47 5.38
N VAL A 157 -8.31 -1.20 4.97
CA VAL A 157 -8.62 -0.05 5.82
C VAL A 157 -9.76 0.70 5.17
N ALA A 158 -10.74 1.14 5.96
CA ALA A 158 -11.91 1.86 5.47
C ALA A 158 -12.13 3.14 6.30
N GLY A 159 -12.49 4.23 5.63
CA GLY A 159 -12.73 5.52 6.26
C GLY A 159 -12.59 6.66 5.26
N LYS A 160 -12.43 7.89 5.75
CA LYS A 160 -12.01 9.00 4.88
C LYS A 160 -10.50 8.90 4.67
N PRO A 161 -9.98 8.91 3.43
CA PRO A 161 -8.56 8.78 3.16
C PRO A 161 -7.66 9.69 4.01
N ASP A 162 -8.05 10.96 4.20
CA ASP A 162 -7.29 11.94 4.98
C ASP A 162 -7.07 11.53 6.44
N ASP A 163 -8.00 10.75 7.01
CA ASP A 163 -7.94 10.30 8.39
C ASP A 163 -7.07 9.05 8.55
N PHE A 164 -6.99 8.18 7.54
CA PHE A 164 -6.36 6.86 7.67
C PHE A 164 -5.11 6.62 6.82
N TYR A 165 -4.78 7.47 5.84
CA TYR A 165 -3.71 7.18 4.88
C TYR A 165 -2.36 6.92 5.57
N LYS A 166 -2.07 7.63 6.67
CA LYS A 166 -0.84 7.44 7.47
C LYS A 166 -0.80 6.04 8.08
N PHE A 167 -1.92 5.57 8.63
CA PHE A 167 -2.03 4.22 9.17
C PHE A 167 -1.93 3.17 8.06
N ALA A 168 -2.56 3.40 6.90
CA ALA A 168 -2.43 2.49 5.76
C ALA A 168 -0.97 2.39 5.27
N GLY A 169 -0.25 3.53 5.21
CA GLY A 169 1.19 3.55 4.90
C GLY A 169 2.05 2.83 5.94
N ALA A 170 1.73 2.95 7.22
CA ALA A 170 2.38 2.20 8.29
C ALA A 170 2.12 0.69 8.16
N ALA A 171 0.88 0.29 7.87
CA ALA A 171 0.51 -1.11 7.63
C ALA A 171 1.24 -1.69 6.42
N ARG A 172 1.29 -0.96 5.29
CA ARG A 172 2.09 -1.29 4.10
C ARG A 172 3.56 -1.51 4.46
N THR A 173 4.14 -0.60 5.24
CA THR A 173 5.55 -0.67 5.64
C THR A 173 5.80 -1.91 6.50
N ARG A 174 4.92 -2.16 7.48
CA ARG A 174 5.01 -3.33 8.34
C ARG A 174 4.91 -4.65 7.55
N VAL A 175 3.97 -4.75 6.61
CA VAL A 175 3.88 -5.93 5.73
C VAL A 175 5.18 -6.13 4.96
N GLY A 176 5.72 -5.06 4.38
CA GLY A 176 7.00 -5.10 3.66
C GLY A 176 8.16 -5.60 4.53
N THR A 177 8.24 -5.13 5.78
CA THR A 177 9.29 -5.53 6.73
C THR A 177 9.13 -6.97 7.21
N GLU A 178 7.94 -7.36 7.68
CA GLU A 178 7.69 -8.69 8.24
C GLU A 178 7.85 -9.80 7.19
N LEU A 179 7.48 -9.52 5.94
CA LEU A 179 7.64 -10.43 4.81
C LEU A 179 8.98 -10.29 4.10
N LYS A 180 9.88 -9.42 4.58
CA LYS A 180 11.21 -9.16 4.02
C LYS A 180 11.18 -8.83 2.51
N LEU A 181 10.20 -8.03 2.11
CA LEU A 181 9.98 -7.61 0.72
C LEU A 181 10.78 -6.35 0.35
N ILE A 182 11.28 -5.63 1.36
CA ILE A 182 12.04 -4.39 1.17
C ILE A 182 13.43 -4.75 0.66
N ASP A 183 13.81 -4.23 -0.51
CA ASP A 183 15.16 -4.40 -1.03
C ASP A 183 16.16 -3.47 -0.32
N GLU A 184 16.94 -4.03 0.60
CA GLU A 184 17.92 -3.30 1.40
C GLU A 184 19.22 -2.96 0.64
N ASN A 185 19.41 -3.54 -0.56
CA ASN A 185 20.62 -3.40 -1.38
C ASN A 185 20.51 -2.29 -2.44
N GLN A 186 19.59 -1.35 -2.23
CA GLN A 186 19.41 -0.22 -3.14
C GLN A 186 19.01 1.08 -2.44
N PHE A 187 19.32 2.19 -3.09
CA PHE A 187 18.85 3.54 -2.80
C PHE A 187 17.90 3.98 -3.91
N LYS A 188 16.60 4.00 -3.59
CA LYS A 188 15.55 4.27 -4.56
C LYS A 188 15.01 5.68 -4.43
N PHE A 189 15.50 6.59 -5.28
CA PHE A 189 15.13 8.00 -5.25
C PHE A 189 13.87 8.27 -6.07
N CYS A 190 13.12 9.27 -5.65
CA CYS A 190 12.04 9.89 -6.41
C CYS A 190 11.87 11.34 -6.00
N TRP A 191 11.22 12.12 -6.86
CA TRP A 191 10.71 13.44 -6.51
C TRP A 191 9.21 13.34 -6.22
N ILE A 192 8.78 13.85 -5.07
CA ILE A 192 7.37 14.13 -4.87
C ILE A 192 7.09 15.54 -5.38
N VAL A 193 6.11 15.64 -6.27
CA VAL A 193 5.74 16.88 -6.97
C VAL A 193 4.24 17.18 -6.76
N ASP A 194 3.77 18.32 -7.23
CA ASP A 194 2.35 18.69 -7.17
C ASP A 194 1.76 18.63 -5.75
N PHE A 195 2.51 19.12 -4.76
CA PHE A 195 2.00 19.26 -3.39
C PHE A 195 0.79 20.23 -3.35
N PRO A 196 -0.19 19.99 -2.46
CA PRO A 196 -1.23 20.97 -2.20
C PRO A 196 -0.59 22.26 -1.65
N MET A 197 -1.13 23.41 -2.05
CA MET A 197 -0.66 24.71 -1.54
C MET A 197 -1.03 24.91 -0.06
N TYR A 198 -2.14 24.33 0.39
CA TYR A 198 -2.70 24.42 1.75
C TYR A 198 -3.35 23.11 2.18
#